data_AF-A0A9E2QCM3-F1
#
_entry.id   AF-A0A9E2QCM3-F1
#
_cell.length_a   1.000
_cell.length_b   1.000
_cell.length_c   1.000
_cell.angle_alpha   90.00
_cell.angle_beta   90.00
_cell.angle_gamma   90.00
#
_symmetry.space_group_name_H-M   'P 1'
#
loop_
_entity.id
_entity.type
_entity.pdbx_description
1 polymer ?
#
loop_
_entity_poly.entity_id
_entity_poly.type
_entity_poly.pdbx_seq_one_letter_code
_entity_poly.pdbx_strand_id
1 'polypeptide(L)'
;MTIYREDLEPRFKFEVAELPEGENVKECFACGSCTGVCPVSQIIPEFDPRKILHMISLGLKKHLLSSDLPWYCTGCSTCKFVCPQDVRFNDVIKALKLLAL
;
A
#
# COMPACT_ATOMS: atom_id res chain seq x y z
N MET A 1 -14.38 10.53 -2.22
CA MET A 1 -13.82 10.00 -3.47
C MET A 1 -14.80 8.98 -4.01
N THR A 2 -15.34 9.23 -5.20
CA THR A 2 -16.22 8.26 -5.89
C THR A 2 -15.33 7.37 -6.75
N ILE A 3 -15.48 6.06 -6.64
CA ILE A 3 -14.71 5.06 -7.40
C ILE A 3 -15.67 4.43 -8.41
N TYR A 4 -15.26 4.37 -9.68
CA TYR A 4 -16.02 3.72 -10.74
C TYR A 4 -15.38 2.39 -11.14
N ARG A 5 -16.07 1.61 -11.97
CA ARG A 5 -15.61 0.27 -12.35
C ARG A 5 -14.39 0.33 -13.28
N GLU A 6 -14.33 1.35 -14.11
CA GLU A 6 -13.24 1.68 -15.03
C GLU A 6 -11.94 2.08 -14.32
N ASP A 7 -12.00 2.49 -13.05
CA ASP A 7 -10.81 2.83 -12.25
C ASP A 7 -10.11 1.58 -11.67
N LEU A 8 -10.75 0.40 -11.76
CA LEU A 8 -10.26 -0.84 -11.18
C LEU A 8 -9.41 -1.62 -12.20
N GLU A 9 -8.15 -1.86 -11.84
CA GLU A 9 -7.20 -2.72 -12.55
C GLU A 9 -6.91 -3.97 -11.71
N PRO A 10 -7.71 -5.06 -11.80
CA PRO A 10 -7.66 -6.19 -10.86
C PRO A 10 -6.31 -6.93 -10.82
N ARG A 11 -5.47 -6.74 -11.85
CA ARG A 11 -4.14 -7.34 -11.94
C ARG A 11 -3.08 -6.59 -11.14
N PHE A 12 -3.36 -5.36 -10.71
CA PHE A 12 -2.37 -4.48 -10.09
C PHE A 12 -1.69 -5.10 -8.86
N LYS A 13 -2.43 -5.80 -7.99
CA LYS A 13 -1.84 -6.51 -6.84
C LYS A 13 -0.83 -7.58 -7.23
N PHE A 14 -0.98 -8.20 -8.41
CA PHE A 14 -0.03 -9.17 -8.92
C PHE A 14 1.19 -8.48 -9.52
N GLU A 15 1.01 -7.35 -10.21
CA GLU A 15 2.12 -6.52 -10.69
C GLU A 15 3.01 -6.05 -9.54
N VAL A 16 2.40 -5.60 -8.43
CA VAL A 16 3.16 -5.24 -7.22
C VAL A 16 3.84 -6.46 -6.59
N ALA A 17 3.21 -7.64 -6.63
CA ALA A 17 3.78 -8.88 -6.10
C ALA A 17 4.92 -9.46 -6.96
N GLU A 18 5.01 -9.09 -8.23
CA GLU A 18 6.11 -9.48 -9.14
C GLU A 18 7.37 -8.62 -8.92
N LEU A 19 7.24 -7.48 -8.24
CA LEU A 19 8.38 -6.64 -7.89
C LEU A 19 9.15 -7.21 -6.69
N PRO A 20 10.49 -7.07 -6.67
CA PRO A 20 11.30 -7.50 -5.55
C PRO A 20 10.77 -6.91 -4.24
N GLU A 21 10.65 -7.76 -3.21
CA GLU A 21 10.18 -7.39 -1.87
C GLU A 21 8.66 -7.05 -1.78
N GLY A 22 7.91 -7.19 -2.88
CA GLY A 22 6.46 -6.98 -2.95
C GLY A 22 5.61 -8.26 -2.83
N GLU A 23 6.23 -9.43 -2.73
CA GLU A 23 5.59 -10.74 -3.03
C GLU A 23 4.36 -11.05 -2.16
N ASN A 24 4.40 -10.59 -0.90
CA ASN A 24 3.36 -10.88 0.09
C ASN A 24 2.19 -9.89 0.07
N VAL A 25 2.21 -8.84 -0.79
CA VAL A 25 1.15 -7.81 -0.80
C VAL A 25 -0.25 -8.38 -1.00
N LYS A 26 -0.36 -9.48 -1.75
CA LYS A 26 -1.62 -10.20 -2.05
C LYS A 26 -2.24 -10.92 -0.85
N GLU A 27 -1.45 -11.22 0.19
CA GLU A 27 -1.91 -11.87 1.41
C GLU A 27 -2.57 -10.86 2.38
N CYS A 28 -2.52 -9.56 2.08
CA CYS A 28 -3.13 -8.54 2.92
C CYS A 28 -4.66 -8.67 2.94
N PHE A 29 -5.21 -8.86 4.13
CA PHE A 29 -6.65 -8.91 4.42
C PHE A 29 -7.15 -7.63 5.14
N ALA A 30 -6.38 -6.54 5.05
CA ALA A 30 -6.73 -5.20 5.55
C ALA A 30 -7.10 -5.11 7.05
N CYS A 31 -6.40 -5.85 7.92
CA CYS A 31 -6.67 -5.86 9.37
C CYS A 31 -6.41 -4.53 10.11
N GLY A 32 -5.49 -3.69 9.60
CA GLY A 32 -5.21 -2.37 10.18
C GLY A 32 -4.10 -2.29 11.23
N SER A 33 -3.44 -3.40 11.59
CA SER A 33 -2.33 -3.38 12.56
C SER A 33 -1.21 -2.40 12.17
N CYS A 34 -0.91 -2.30 10.87
CA CYS A 34 0.09 -1.38 10.34
C CYS A 34 -0.29 0.10 10.54
N THR A 35 -1.57 0.46 10.41
CA THR A 35 -2.07 1.82 10.65
C THR A 35 -1.95 2.19 12.13
N GLY A 36 -2.21 1.24 13.04
CA GLY A 36 -2.11 1.48 14.49
C GLY A 36 -0.71 1.85 14.97
N VAL A 37 0.35 1.39 14.28
CA VAL A 37 1.75 1.67 14.65
C VAL A 37 2.41 2.73 13.76
N CYS A 38 1.73 3.23 12.73
CA CYS A 38 2.34 4.14 11.79
C CYS A 38 2.37 5.57 12.36
N PRO A 39 3.56 6.19 12.54
CA PRO A 39 3.62 7.56 13.04
C PRO A 39 3.09 8.58 12.02
N VAL A 40 3.26 8.29 10.72
CA VAL A 40 2.81 9.17 9.64
C VAL A 40 1.29 9.24 9.61
N SER A 41 0.59 8.11 9.76
CA SER A 41 -0.88 8.10 9.74
C SER A 41 -1.53 8.82 10.91
N GLN A 42 -0.80 9.04 12.01
CA GLN A 42 -1.27 9.83 13.15
C GLN A 42 -1.21 11.34 12.87
N ILE A 43 -0.35 11.77 11.94
CA ILE A 43 -0.12 13.18 11.62
C ILE A 43 -0.80 13.56 10.29
N ILE A 44 -0.78 12.66 9.31
CA ILE A 44 -1.34 12.82 7.97
C ILE A 44 -2.46 11.78 7.81
N PRO A 45 -3.73 12.14 8.08
CA PRO A 45 -4.87 11.22 8.05
C PRO A 45 -5.13 10.57 6.68
N GLU A 46 -4.66 11.21 5.61
CA GLU A 46 -4.73 10.70 4.24
C GLU A 46 -3.81 9.48 4.03
N PHE A 47 -2.69 9.44 4.75
CA PHE A 47 -1.74 8.32 4.70
C PHE A 47 -2.16 7.21 5.66
N ASP A 48 -2.99 6.28 5.17
CA ASP A 48 -3.36 5.07 5.91
C ASP A 48 -2.78 3.83 5.22
N PRO A 49 -1.77 3.16 5.80
CA PRO A 49 -1.15 1.96 5.23
C PRO A 49 -2.16 0.86 4.88
N ARG A 50 -3.19 0.65 5.71
CA ARG A 50 -4.25 -0.32 5.44
C ARG A 50 -5.07 0.07 4.22
N LYS A 51 -5.44 1.36 4.09
CA LYS A 51 -6.17 1.83 2.90
C LYS A 51 -5.34 1.68 1.64
N ILE A 52 -4.05 2.01 1.69
CA ILE A 52 -3.13 1.85 0.55
C ILE A 52 -3.07 0.38 0.12
N LEU A 53 -2.86 -0.56 1.05
CA LEU A 53 -2.86 -1.99 0.73
C LEU A 53 -4.20 -2.47 0.16
N HIS A 54 -5.31 -1.97 0.70
CA HIS A 54 -6.64 -2.29 0.18
C HIS A 54 -6.86 -1.74 -1.24
N MET A 55 -6.39 -0.51 -1.51
CA MET A 55 -6.42 0.09 -2.84
C MET A 55 -5.62 -0.73 -3.87
N ILE A 56 -4.45 -1.27 -3.47
CA ILE A 56 -3.69 -2.20 -4.31
C ILE A 56 -4.53 -3.44 -4.62
N SER A 57 -5.16 -4.05 -3.60
CA SER A 57 -6.00 -5.24 -3.79
C SER A 57 -7.23 -4.99 -4.68
N LEU A 58 -7.81 -3.77 -4.63
CA LEU A 58 -8.93 -3.37 -5.46
C LEU A 58 -8.53 -3.04 -6.90
N GLY A 59 -7.24 -2.77 -7.14
CA GLY A 59 -6.75 -2.38 -8.46
C GLY A 59 -6.76 -0.87 -8.72
N LEU A 60 -6.77 -0.04 -7.68
CA LEU A 60 -6.81 1.43 -7.82
C LEU A 60 -5.42 2.01 -8.14
N LYS A 61 -4.77 1.46 -9.17
CA LYS A 61 -3.40 1.79 -9.58
C LYS A 61 -3.28 3.26 -9.95
N LYS A 62 -4.11 3.75 -10.87
CA LYS A 62 -4.09 5.16 -11.29
C LYS A 62 -4.20 6.13 -10.11
N HIS A 63 -5.11 5.86 -9.17
CA HIS A 63 -5.27 6.68 -7.97
C HIS A 63 -4.03 6.68 -7.07
N LEU A 64 -3.41 5.51 -6.86
CA LEU A 64 -2.21 5.43 -6.02
C LEU A 64 -1.00 6.11 -6.67
N LEU A 65 -0.75 5.81 -7.94
CA LEU A 65 0.45 6.30 -8.64
C LEU A 65 0.37 7.80 -8.98
N SER A 66 -0.82 8.38 -9.12
CA SER A 66 -1.00 9.82 -9.32
C SER A 66 -1.07 10.63 -8.01
N SER A 67 -1.00 9.97 -6.85
CA SER A 67 -1.11 10.62 -5.55
C SER A 67 0.24 10.78 -4.85
N ASP A 68 0.29 11.69 -3.88
CA ASP A 68 1.45 11.84 -3.00
C ASP A 68 1.57 10.74 -1.92
N LEU A 69 0.58 9.85 -1.83
CA LEU A 69 0.49 8.85 -0.77
C LEU A 69 1.75 7.97 -0.65
N PRO A 70 2.32 7.43 -1.75
CA PRO A 70 3.54 6.63 -1.63
C PRO A 70 4.72 7.42 -1.05
N TRP A 71 4.75 8.74 -1.25
CA TRP A 71 5.86 9.62 -0.87
C TRP A 71 5.87 10.00 0.61
N TYR A 72 4.72 9.91 1.30
CA TYR A 72 4.64 10.20 2.74
C TYR A 72 5.27 9.13 3.63
N CYS A 73 5.49 7.91 3.12
CA CYS A 73 6.14 6.86 3.89
C CYS A 73 7.59 7.21 4.23
N THR A 74 7.93 7.22 5.52
CA THR A 74 9.28 7.51 6.03
C THR A 74 10.22 6.29 6.00
N GLY A 75 9.73 5.11 5.66
CA GLY A 75 10.54 3.88 5.59
C GLY A 75 10.97 3.30 6.93
N CYS A 76 10.37 3.72 8.06
CA CYS A 76 10.74 3.25 9.41
C CYS A 76 10.54 1.74 9.66
N SER A 77 9.77 1.06 8.81
CA SER A 77 9.54 -0.40 8.84
C SER A 77 8.86 -0.98 10.10
N THR A 78 8.35 -0.15 11.02
CA THR A 78 7.63 -0.61 12.22
C THR A 78 6.45 -1.53 11.92
N CYS A 79 5.75 -1.28 10.81
CA CYS A 79 4.62 -2.08 10.33
C CYS A 79 4.97 -3.55 10.07
N LYS A 80 6.24 -3.88 9.79
CA LYS A 80 6.70 -5.27 9.58
C LYS A 80 6.48 -6.13 10.82
N PHE A 81 6.77 -5.59 12.00
CA PHE A 81 6.77 -6.37 13.26
C PHE A 81 5.37 -6.69 13.77
N VAL A 82 4.33 -6.03 13.25
CA VAL A 82 2.94 -6.21 13.68
C VAL A 82 2.06 -6.85 12.62
N CYS A 83 2.59 -7.15 11.43
CA CYS A 83 1.80 -7.72 10.35
C CYS A 83 1.62 -9.25 10.55
N PRO A 84 0.40 -9.76 10.74
CA PRO A 84 0.16 -11.19 10.92
C PRO A 84 0.25 -12.00 9.61
N GLN A 85 0.47 -11.36 8.46
CA GLN A 85 0.64 -11.99 7.14
C GLN A 85 2.03 -11.73 6.56
N ASP A 86 2.94 -11.17 7.35
CA ASP A 86 4.30 -10.81 6.90
C ASP A 86 4.31 -9.93 5.63
N VAL A 87 3.35 -9.02 5.51
CA VAL A 87 3.33 -8.01 4.44
C VAL A 87 4.34 -6.93 4.79
N ARG A 88 5.38 -6.80 3.95
CA ARG A 88 6.40 -5.76 4.10
C ARG A 88 5.94 -4.47 3.46
N PHE A 89 5.10 -3.71 4.17
CA PHE A 89 4.51 -2.49 3.62
C PHE A 89 5.54 -1.44 3.16
N ASN A 90 6.68 -1.32 3.85
CA ASN A 90 7.75 -0.43 3.39
C ASN A 90 8.23 -0.79 1.97
N ASP A 91 8.42 -2.08 1.73
CA ASP A 91 8.90 -2.60 0.46
C ASP A 91 7.85 -2.43 -0.65
N VAL A 92 6.57 -2.67 -0.31
CA VAL A 92 5.42 -2.34 -1.17
C VAL A 92 5.43 -0.86 -1.56
N ILE A 93 5.72 0.06 -0.63
CA ILE A 93 5.83 1.48 -0.97
C ILE A 93 6.99 1.77 -1.91
N LYS A 94 8.16 1.14 -1.74
CA LYS A 94 9.28 1.28 -2.69
C LYS A 94 8.85 0.83 -4.09
N ALA A 95 8.17 -0.31 -4.19
CA ALA A 95 7.61 -0.81 -5.44
C ALA A 95 6.63 0.19 -6.08
N LEU A 96 5.73 0.79 -5.30
CA LEU A 96 4.84 1.84 -5.80
C LEU A 96 5.59 3.08 -6.31
N LYS A 97 6.64 3.51 -5.59
CA LYS A 97 7.48 4.65 -6.03
C LYS A 97 8.17 4.35 -7.36
N LEU A 98 8.65 3.12 -7.57
CA LEU A 98 9.25 2.70 -8.84
C LEU A 98 8.24 2.70 -9.99
N LEU A 99 6.99 2.30 -9.74
CA LEU A 99 5.92 2.31 -10.74
C LEU A 99 5.38 3.71 -11.07
N ALA A 100 5.62 4.69 -10.19
CA ALA A 100 5.18 6.08 -10.37
C ALA A 100 6.18 6.95 -11.16
N LEU A 101 7.40 6.44 -11.41
CA LEU A 101 8.44 7.08 -12.23
C LEU A 101 8.28 6.69 -13.70
#